data_AF-A0A2G6LQE4-F1
#
_entry.id   AF-A0A2G6LQE4-F1
#
_cell.length_a   1.000
_cell.length_b   1.000
_cell.length_c   1.000
_cell.angle_alpha   90.00
_cell.angle_beta   90.00
_cell.angle_gamma   90.00
#
_symmetry.space_group_name_H-M   'P 1'
#
loop_
_entity.id
_entity.type
_entity.pdbx_description
1 polymer ?
#
loop_
_entity_poly.entity_id
_entity_poly.type
_entity_poly.pdbx_seq_one_letter_code
_entity_poly.pdbx_strand_id
1 'polypeptide(L)'
;MLIASSYKYGSNALFVFQKLQDNGFSAIVKEEPDEAFPFQIWVKKADLKGVMPIIERLTIVENDLDPQSEGCIEGYVEWKGNMYNAGYYTGGRIPYWLYNKKKWKYLVPVYLFCGIFYMISFIFFDLEITFYSLMWMMIYFFIGIAMLFQLYDSKGNK
;
A
#
# COMPACT_ATOMS: atom_id res chain seq x y z
N MET A 1 -1.67 -17.06 34.52
CA MET A 1 -2.08 -16.51 33.20
C MET A 1 -2.67 -17.64 32.40
N LEU A 2 -3.55 -17.34 31.44
CA LEU A 2 -4.18 -18.32 30.54
C LEU A 2 -3.92 -17.90 29.09
N ILE A 3 -3.91 -18.88 28.18
CA ILE A 3 -3.82 -18.64 26.74
C ILE A 3 -5.15 -18.02 26.29
N ALA A 4 -5.08 -16.87 25.63
CA ALA A 4 -6.21 -16.20 24.99
C ALA A 4 -6.35 -16.60 23.52
N SER A 5 -5.22 -16.72 22.81
CA SER A 5 -5.16 -17.10 21.40
C SER A 5 -3.76 -17.56 21.01
N SER A 6 -3.67 -18.35 19.94
CA SER A 6 -2.42 -18.85 19.36
C SER A 6 -2.36 -18.56 17.86
N TYR A 7 -1.18 -18.27 17.34
CA TYR A 7 -0.95 -17.80 15.96
C TYR A 7 0.24 -18.53 15.33
N LYS A 8 0.16 -18.73 14.00
CA LYS A 8 1.22 -19.35 13.18
C LYS A 8 2.36 -18.36 12.96
N TYR A 9 2.03 -17.08 12.78
CA TYR A 9 2.99 -16.01 12.50
C TYR A 9 3.16 -15.06 13.70
N GLY A 10 4.42 -14.76 14.04
CA GLY A 10 4.75 -13.84 15.15
C GLY A 10 4.24 -12.43 14.92
N SER A 11 4.12 -11.99 13.66
CA SER A 11 3.51 -10.70 13.29
C SER A 11 2.05 -10.60 13.74
N ASN A 12 1.29 -11.69 13.63
CA ASN A 12 -0.13 -11.73 13.99
C ASN A 12 -0.28 -11.72 15.52
N ALA A 13 0.55 -12.48 16.23
CA ALA A 13 0.61 -12.43 17.69
C ALA A 13 1.01 -11.04 18.22
N LEU A 14 1.97 -10.39 17.59
CA LEU A 14 2.40 -9.04 17.96
C LEU A 14 1.30 -8.00 17.71
N PHE A 15 0.60 -8.10 16.56
CA PHE A 15 -0.52 -7.23 16.24
C PHE A 15 -1.63 -7.32 17.28
N VAL A 16 -1.99 -8.52 17.70
CA VAL A 16 -3.03 -8.73 18.73
C VAL A 16 -2.54 -8.25 20.09
N PHE A 17 -1.30 -8.56 20.45
CA PHE A 17 -0.69 -8.06 21.69
C PHE A 17 -0.78 -6.53 21.77
N GLN A 18 -0.43 -5.82 20.69
CA GLN A 18 -0.53 -4.36 20.63
C GLN A 18 -1.98 -3.91 20.79
N LYS A 19 -2.94 -4.58 20.12
CA LYS A 19 -4.36 -4.26 20.25
C LYS A 19 -4.92 -4.49 21.66
N LEU A 20 -4.45 -5.51 22.36
CA LEU A 20 -4.84 -5.73 23.75
C LEU A 20 -4.26 -4.65 24.67
N GLN A 21 -3.01 -4.23 24.46
CA GLN A 21 -2.43 -3.11 25.20
C GLN A 21 -3.15 -1.79 24.93
N ASP A 22 -3.49 -1.48 23.67
CA ASP A 22 -4.26 -0.29 23.29
C ASP A 22 -5.62 -0.24 24.01
N ASN A 23 -6.21 -1.40 24.34
CA ASN A 23 -7.47 -1.53 25.08
C ASN A 23 -7.29 -1.66 26.60
N GLY A 24 -6.08 -1.41 27.11
CA GLY A 24 -5.77 -1.40 28.55
C GLY A 24 -5.57 -2.78 29.18
N PHE A 25 -5.43 -3.85 28.39
CA PHE A 25 -5.20 -5.20 28.89
C PHE A 25 -3.72 -5.54 28.96
N SER A 26 -3.34 -6.26 30.02
CA SER A 26 -1.98 -6.79 30.19
C SER A 26 -1.89 -8.18 29.55
N ALA A 27 -1.10 -8.28 28.50
CA ALA A 27 -0.83 -9.52 27.77
C ALA A 27 0.69 -9.82 27.73
N ILE A 28 1.05 -11.08 27.47
CA ILE A 28 2.44 -11.53 27.23
C ILE A 28 2.42 -12.41 25.98
N VAL A 29 3.37 -12.20 25.08
CA VAL A 29 3.61 -13.11 23.94
C VAL A 29 4.67 -14.13 24.36
N LYS A 30 4.40 -15.41 24.13
CA LYS A 30 5.36 -16.50 24.28
C LYS A 30 5.49 -17.27 22.98
N GLU A 31 6.70 -17.74 22.71
CA GLU A 31 7.01 -18.60 21.58
C GLU A 31 7.30 -20.01 22.10
N GLU A 32 6.57 -20.99 21.60
CA GLU A 32 6.78 -22.42 21.88
C GLU A 32 7.19 -23.12 20.58
N PRO A 33 8.44 -23.62 20.49
CA PRO A 33 9.07 -23.99 19.21
C PRO A 33 8.53 -25.26 18.52
N ASP A 34 7.56 -25.96 19.09
CA ASP A 34 7.12 -27.29 18.62
C ASP A 34 5.60 -27.41 18.37
N GLU A 35 4.93 -26.28 18.13
CA GLU A 35 3.50 -26.23 17.84
C GLU A 35 3.19 -25.69 16.43
N ALA A 36 2.08 -26.14 15.83
CA ALA A 36 1.56 -25.57 14.59
C ALA A 36 1.22 -24.06 14.70
N PHE A 37 0.99 -23.60 15.94
CA PHE A 37 0.74 -22.20 16.30
C PHE A 37 1.73 -21.78 17.39
N PRO A 38 3.01 -21.56 17.05
CA PRO A 38 4.07 -21.41 18.04
C PRO A 38 3.96 -20.11 18.84
N PHE A 39 3.20 -19.11 18.38
CA PHE A 39 3.08 -17.82 19.06
C PHE A 39 1.78 -17.73 19.86
N GLN A 40 1.89 -17.75 21.19
CA GLN A 40 0.75 -17.73 22.10
C GLN A 40 0.63 -16.40 22.85
N ILE A 41 -0.60 -15.91 23.00
CA ILE A 41 -0.91 -14.71 23.78
C ILE A 41 -1.50 -15.11 25.13
N TRP A 42 -0.80 -14.72 26.19
CA TRP A 42 -1.15 -15.02 27.57
C TRP A 42 -1.73 -13.79 28.26
N VAL A 43 -2.89 -13.95 28.88
CA VAL A 43 -3.57 -12.89 29.64
C VAL A 43 -3.90 -13.33 31.08
N LYS A 44 -4.26 -12.38 31.94
CA LYS A 44 -4.74 -12.70 33.28
C LYS A 44 -6.13 -13.35 33.19
N LYS A 45 -6.41 -14.31 34.07
CA LYS A 45 -7.70 -15.04 34.10
C LYS A 45 -8.91 -14.10 34.27
N ALA A 46 -8.73 -12.99 34.99
CA ALA A 46 -9.77 -11.97 35.19
C ALA A 46 -10.12 -11.24 33.87
N ASP A 47 -9.13 -11.04 33.01
CA ASP A 47 -9.25 -10.22 31.79
C ASP A 47 -9.74 -11.03 30.58
N LEU A 48 -9.72 -12.35 30.67
CA LEU A 48 -10.07 -13.27 29.58
C LEU A 48 -11.44 -12.95 28.97
N LYS A 49 -12.45 -12.68 29.80
CA LYS A 49 -13.81 -12.34 29.32
C LYS A 49 -13.86 -11.02 28.53
N GLY A 50 -13.00 -10.06 28.85
CA GLY A 50 -12.94 -8.77 28.15
C GLY A 50 -12.09 -8.83 26.88
N VAL A 51 -11.11 -9.73 26.85
CA VAL A 51 -10.15 -9.90 25.74
C VAL A 51 -10.75 -10.68 24.57
N MET A 52 -11.53 -11.74 24.81
CA MET A 52 -12.09 -12.59 23.75
C MET A 52 -12.88 -11.80 22.68
N PRO A 53 -13.80 -10.88 23.03
CA PRO A 53 -14.53 -10.10 22.03
C PRO A 53 -13.66 -9.15 21.20
N ILE A 54 -12.46 -8.81 21.68
CA ILE A 54 -11.51 -7.98 20.92
C ILE A 54 -10.81 -8.86 19.90
N ILE A 55 -10.33 -10.04 20.32
CA ILE A 55 -9.64 -10.99 19.44
C ILE A 55 -10.56 -11.46 18.31
N GLU A 56 -11.81 -11.82 18.63
CA GLU A 56 -12.80 -12.25 17.64
C GLU A 56 -13.10 -11.17 16.58
N ARG A 57 -13.00 -9.89 16.95
CA ARG A 57 -13.18 -8.77 16.03
C ARG A 57 -12.00 -8.49 15.11
N LEU A 58 -10.81 -9.03 15.41
CA LEU A 58 -9.61 -8.76 14.62
C LEU A 58 -9.55 -9.54 13.29
N THR A 59 -10.46 -10.50 13.04
CA THR A 59 -10.56 -11.33 11.81
C THR A 59 -9.19 -11.64 11.19
N ILE A 60 -8.33 -12.27 12.00
CA ILE A 60 -6.96 -12.58 11.61
C ILE A 60 -6.97 -13.81 10.72
N VAL A 61 -6.46 -13.64 9.50
CA VAL A 61 -6.31 -14.73 8.54
C VAL A 61 -4.96 -15.38 8.77
N GLU A 62 -4.96 -16.62 9.27
CA GLU A 62 -3.77 -17.45 9.50
C GLU A 62 -3.45 -18.39 8.33
N ASN A 63 -4.24 -18.32 7.25
CA ASN A 63 -3.92 -19.05 6.03
C ASN A 63 -2.61 -18.51 5.44
N ASP A 64 -1.82 -19.39 4.82
CA ASP A 64 -0.76 -18.95 3.91
C ASP A 64 -1.44 -18.07 2.85
N LEU A 65 -1.31 -16.75 3.01
CA LEU A 65 -1.66 -15.82 1.94
C LEU A 65 -0.75 -16.22 0.80
N ASP A 66 -1.34 -16.83 -0.24
CA ASP A 66 -0.61 -17.13 -1.46
C ASP A 66 0.03 -15.81 -1.90
N PRO A 67 1.37 -15.68 -1.86
CA PRO A 67 2.03 -14.43 -2.18
C PRO A 67 1.75 -13.98 -3.63
N GLN A 68 1.25 -14.90 -4.45
CA GLN A 68 0.77 -14.65 -5.82
C GLN A 68 -0.66 -14.10 -5.86
N SER A 69 -1.51 -14.34 -4.85
CA SER A 69 -2.92 -13.95 -4.88
C SER A 69 -3.16 -12.44 -5.00
N GLU A 70 -2.19 -11.63 -4.57
CA GLU A 70 -2.26 -10.18 -4.74
C GLU A 70 -1.35 -9.66 -5.87
N GLY A 71 -0.46 -10.46 -6.46
CA GLY A 71 0.46 -10.00 -7.51
C GLY A 71 1.57 -9.05 -7.03
N CYS A 72 1.68 -8.82 -5.71
CA CYS A 72 2.69 -7.94 -5.12
C CYS A 72 4.11 -8.46 -5.33
N ILE A 73 4.31 -9.78 -5.24
CA ILE A 73 5.62 -10.40 -5.48
C ILE A 73 5.99 -10.35 -6.96
N GLU A 74 5.04 -10.67 -7.85
CA GLU A 74 5.26 -10.62 -9.30
C GLU A 74 5.62 -9.22 -9.77
N GLY A 75 4.89 -8.21 -9.27
CA GLY A 75 5.17 -6.81 -9.57
C GLY A 75 6.52 -6.32 -9.04
N TYR A 76 6.97 -6.84 -7.90
CA TYR A 76 8.30 -6.55 -7.37
C TYR A 76 9.41 -7.21 -8.20
N VAL A 77 9.21 -8.46 -8.62
CA VAL A 77 10.13 -9.19 -9.50
C VAL A 77 10.24 -8.50 -10.86
N GLU A 78 9.12 -8.10 -11.45
CA GLU A 78 9.05 -7.32 -12.69
C GLU A 78 9.83 -6.01 -12.55
N TRP A 79 9.62 -5.28 -11.45
CA TRP A 79 10.34 -4.04 -11.16
C TRP A 79 11.84 -4.23 -11.02
N LYS A 80 12.27 -5.19 -10.20
CA LYS A 80 13.69 -5.47 -10.01
C LYS A 80 14.39 -5.82 -11.32
N GLY A 81 13.71 -6.55 -12.23
CA GLY A 81 14.25 -6.92 -13.54
C GLY A 81 14.36 -5.75 -14.53
N ASN A 82 13.54 -4.71 -14.38
CA ASN A 82 13.40 -3.65 -15.37
C ASN A 82 13.71 -2.24 -14.84
N MET A 83 14.13 -2.08 -13.58
CA MET A 83 14.30 -0.77 -12.93
C MET A 83 15.27 0.18 -13.67
N TYR A 84 16.24 -0.37 -14.42
CA TYR A 84 17.19 0.42 -15.23
C TYR A 84 16.84 0.45 -16.71
N ASN A 85 15.76 -0.22 -17.13
CA ASN A 85 15.27 -0.17 -18.50
C ASN A 85 14.30 1.01 -18.64
N ALA A 86 14.84 2.16 -19.01
CA ALA A 86 14.05 3.38 -19.19
C ALA A 86 12.84 3.15 -20.11
N GLY A 87 13.03 2.41 -21.22
CA GLY A 87 11.97 2.08 -22.18
C GLY A 87 10.80 1.26 -21.60
N TYR A 88 11.09 0.43 -20.60
CA TYR A 88 10.11 -0.46 -20.00
C TYR A 88 8.99 0.30 -19.29
N TYR A 89 9.36 1.31 -18.49
CA TYR A 89 8.40 2.12 -17.73
C TYR A 89 7.90 3.35 -18.50
N THR A 90 8.70 3.90 -19.42
CA THR A 90 8.25 4.99 -20.29
C THR A 90 7.24 4.53 -21.35
N GLY A 91 7.20 3.23 -21.66
CA GLY A 91 6.20 2.62 -22.55
C GLY A 91 4.80 2.44 -21.93
N GLY A 92 4.57 2.95 -20.71
CA GLY A 92 3.27 2.93 -20.06
C GLY A 92 2.99 1.72 -19.16
N ARG A 93 3.98 0.84 -18.95
CA ARG A 93 3.94 -0.09 -17.82
C ARG A 93 4.27 0.69 -16.57
N ILE A 94 3.39 0.62 -15.58
CA ILE A 94 3.54 1.34 -14.31
C ILE A 94 3.74 0.29 -13.21
N PRO A 95 4.71 0.46 -12.30
CA PRO A 95 5.01 -0.54 -11.27
C PRO A 95 3.76 -0.93 -10.46
N TYR A 96 3.71 -2.18 -10.01
CA TYR A 96 2.55 -2.75 -9.32
C TYR A 96 2.03 -1.91 -8.13
N TRP A 97 2.89 -1.21 -7.38
CA TRP A 97 2.44 -0.34 -6.27
C TRP A 97 1.66 0.91 -6.73
N LEU A 98 1.78 1.30 -8.00
CA LEU A 98 0.94 2.31 -8.64
C LEU A 98 -0.28 1.68 -9.34
N TYR A 99 -0.38 0.35 -9.43
CA TYR A 99 -1.40 -0.40 -10.17
C TYR A 99 -2.78 -0.40 -9.53
N ASN A 100 -2.98 0.29 -8.40
CA ASN A 100 -4.32 0.54 -7.92
C ASN A 100 -5.02 1.52 -8.89
N LYS A 101 -5.56 0.99 -10.00
CA LYS A 101 -6.23 1.74 -11.08
C LYS A 101 -7.39 2.60 -10.55
N LYS A 102 -7.97 2.25 -9.38
CA LYS A 102 -8.95 3.09 -8.67
C LYS A 102 -8.36 4.42 -8.19
N LYS A 103 -7.05 4.53 -8.01
CA LYS A 103 -6.33 5.75 -7.61
C LYS A 103 -5.90 6.63 -8.79
N TRP A 104 -5.85 6.08 -10.01
CA TRP A 104 -5.41 6.82 -11.20
C TRP A 104 -6.32 8.00 -11.55
N LYS A 105 -7.63 7.87 -11.30
CA LYS A 105 -8.59 8.98 -11.42
C LYS A 105 -8.27 10.17 -10.52
N TYR A 106 -7.44 10.00 -9.49
CA TYR A 106 -6.99 11.07 -8.60
C TYR A 106 -5.57 11.55 -8.97
N LEU A 107 -4.71 10.69 -9.50
CA LEU A 107 -3.35 11.06 -9.94
C LEU A 107 -3.34 11.87 -11.25
N VAL A 108 -4.18 11.51 -12.22
CA VAL A 108 -4.27 12.22 -13.51
C VAL A 108 -4.59 13.70 -13.32
N PRO A 109 -5.61 14.09 -12.51
CA PRO A 109 -5.85 15.48 -12.19
C PRO A 109 -4.65 16.16 -11.53
N VAL A 110 -3.94 15.51 -10.61
CA VAL A 110 -2.79 16.12 -9.92
C VAL A 110 -1.69 16.52 -10.91
N TYR A 111 -1.32 15.64 -11.83
CA TYR A 111 -0.29 15.96 -12.82
C TYR A 111 -0.73 17.04 -13.82
N LEU A 112 -2.00 17.02 -14.25
CA LEU A 112 -2.55 18.06 -15.12
C LEU A 112 -2.69 19.40 -14.39
N PHE A 113 -3.12 19.39 -13.13
CA PHE A 113 -3.23 20.60 -12.31
C PHE A 113 -1.88 21.21 -12.00
N CYS A 114 -0.81 20.43 -11.82
CA CYS A 114 0.54 20.98 -11.67
C CYS A 114 0.98 21.77 -12.92
N GLY A 115 0.73 21.23 -14.12
CA GLY A 115 1.02 21.93 -15.38
C GLY A 115 0.16 23.19 -15.58
N ILE A 116 -1.14 23.10 -15.27
CA ILE A 116 -2.07 24.23 -15.35
C ILE A 116 -1.73 25.31 -14.31
N PHE A 117 -1.40 24.93 -13.08
CA PHE A 117 -0.99 25.85 -12.01
C PHE A 117 0.27 26.61 -12.41
N TYR A 118 1.23 25.95 -13.04
CA TYR A 118 2.43 26.61 -13.57
C TYR A 118 2.06 27.63 -14.66
N MET A 119 1.13 27.32 -15.58
CA MET A 119 0.65 28.28 -16.58
C MET A 119 -0.11 29.47 -15.96
N ILE A 120 -0.96 29.23 -14.96
CA ILE A 120 -1.65 30.29 -14.22
C ILE A 120 -0.63 31.18 -13.51
N SER A 121 0.41 30.58 -12.93
CA SER A 121 1.47 31.33 -12.24
C SER A 121 2.18 32.29 -13.19
N PHE A 122 2.42 31.89 -14.45
CA PHE A 122 2.96 32.78 -15.47
C PHE A 122 2.03 33.94 -15.83
N ILE A 123 0.74 33.66 -16.04
CA ILE A 123 -0.23 34.66 -16.50
C ILE A 123 -0.53 35.70 -15.40
N PHE A 124 -0.56 35.29 -14.14
CA PHE A 124 -1.04 36.13 -13.04
C PHE A 124 0.06 36.70 -12.13
N PHE A 125 1.27 36.13 -12.15
CA PHE A 125 2.38 36.56 -11.29
C PHE A 125 3.61 37.08 -12.05
N ASP A 126 3.47 37.32 -13.36
CA ASP A 126 4.51 37.94 -14.21
C ASP A 126 5.87 37.24 -14.11
N LEU A 127 5.84 35.91 -13.95
CA LEU A 127 7.05 35.09 -13.90
C LEU A 127 7.66 35.01 -15.31
N GLU A 128 8.98 35.08 -15.41
CA GLU A 128 9.66 34.89 -16.69
C GLU A 128 9.62 33.44 -17.12
N ILE A 129 9.13 33.18 -18.35
CA ILE A 129 9.19 31.86 -18.96
C ILE A 129 10.64 31.58 -19.36
N THR A 130 11.33 30.80 -18.53
CA THR A 130 12.64 30.27 -18.85
C THR A 130 12.52 28.98 -19.66
N PHE A 131 13.54 28.66 -20.46
CA PHE A 131 13.63 27.37 -21.17
C PHE A 131 13.40 26.17 -20.23
N TYR A 132 13.94 26.24 -19.01
CA TYR A 132 13.78 25.21 -17.99
C TYR A 132 12.31 25.01 -17.59
N SER A 133 11.59 26.11 -17.33
CA SER A 133 10.18 26.05 -16.98
C SER A 133 9.29 25.53 -18.11
N LEU A 134 9.60 25.89 -19.36
CA LEU A 134 8.91 25.38 -20.55
C LEU A 134 9.12 23.86 -20.70
N MET A 135 10.36 23.39 -20.50
CA MET A 135 10.70 21.97 -20.56
C MET A 135 9.92 21.16 -19.52
N TRP A 136 9.89 21.61 -18.26
CA TRP A 136 9.13 20.93 -17.21
C TRP A 136 7.63 20.91 -17.47
N MET A 137 7.08 22.01 -17.98
CA MET A 137 5.67 22.09 -18.36
C MET A 137 5.33 21.03 -19.43
N MET A 138 6.17 20.89 -20.45
CA MET A 138 5.97 19.87 -21.49
C MET A 138 6.06 18.44 -20.92
N ILE A 139 6.98 18.16 -20.00
CA ILE A 139 7.09 16.86 -19.33
C ILE A 139 5.81 16.54 -18.54
N TYR A 140 5.30 17.49 -17.76
CA TYR A 140 4.07 17.27 -16.98
C TYR A 140 2.86 17.04 -17.88
N PHE A 141 2.74 17.77 -18.99
CA PHE A 141 1.68 17.52 -19.98
C PHE A 141 1.83 16.18 -20.66
N PHE A 142 3.04 15.80 -21.07
CA PHE A 142 3.30 14.50 -21.68
C PHE A 142 2.91 13.35 -20.74
N ILE A 143 3.32 13.42 -19.47
CA ILE A 143 2.94 12.43 -18.44
C ILE A 143 1.41 12.41 -18.24
N GLY A 144 0.78 13.57 -18.07
CA GLY A 144 -0.67 13.67 -17.87
C GLY A 144 -1.47 13.09 -19.04
N ILE A 145 -1.08 13.39 -20.28
CA ILE A 145 -1.69 12.85 -21.51
C ILE A 145 -1.47 11.34 -21.62
N ALA A 146 -0.26 10.84 -21.36
CA ALA A 146 0.03 9.42 -21.39
C ALA A 146 -0.85 8.64 -20.39
N MET A 147 -1.04 9.18 -19.18
CA MET A 147 -1.92 8.59 -18.18
C MET A 147 -3.41 8.66 -18.58
N LEU A 148 -3.85 9.72 -19.28
CA LEU A 148 -5.20 9.80 -19.84
C LEU A 148 -5.44 8.73 -20.89
N PHE A 149 -4.49 8.52 -21.81
CA PHE A 149 -4.57 7.47 -22.83
C PHE A 149 -4.69 6.08 -22.21
N GLN A 150 -3.86 5.77 -21.22
CA GLN A 150 -3.92 4.49 -20.52
C GLN A 150 -5.25 4.31 -19.75
N LEU A 151 -5.82 5.39 -19.20
CA LEU A 151 -7.11 5.35 -18.53
C LEU A 151 -8.27 5.13 -19.52
N TYR A 152 -8.19 5.70 -20.72
CA TYR A 152 -9.14 5.45 -21.81
C TYR A 152 -9.09 4.00 -22.29
N ASP A 153 -7.89 3.49 -22.59
CA ASP A 153 -7.68 2.11 -23.04
C ASP A 153 -8.18 1.08 -22.00
N SER A 154 -7.98 1.37 -20.70
CA SER A 154 -8.48 0.52 -19.61
C SER A 154 -10.01 0.44 -19.50
N LYS A 155 -10.74 1.40 -20.07
CA LYS A 155 -12.21 1.37 -20.15
C LYS A 155 -12.73 0.66 -21.39
N GLY A 156 -11.93 0.58 -22.46
CA GLY A 156 -12.29 -0.11 -23.72
C GLY A 156 -12.15 -1.63 -23.65
N ASN A 157 -11.30 -2.15 -22.75
CA ASN A 157 -11.11 -3.59 -22.51
C ASN A 157 -11.98 -4.14 -21.35
N LYS A 158 -13.18 -3.59 -21.14
CA LYS A 158 -14.19 -4.11 -20.20
C LYS A 158 -15.44 -4.55 -20.92
#